data_AF-A0A3N5A9T5-F1
#
_entry.id   AF-A0A3N5A9T5-F1
#
_cell.length_a   1.000
_cell.length_b   1.000
_cell.length_c   1.000
_cell.angle_alpha   90.00
_cell.angle_beta   90.00
_cell.angle_gamma   90.00
#
_symmetry.space_group_name_H-M   'P 1'
#
loop_
_entity.id
_entity.type
_entity.pdbx_description
1 polymer ?
#
loop_
_entity_poly.entity_id
_entity_poly.type
_entity_poly.pdbx_seq_one_letter_code
_entity_poly.pdbx_strand_id
1 'polypeptide(L)' 'MAKDQKAKGKKEQAKGKARETMGRAVGNESMTAKGKGEQAKGDARQAKEKTKDVFKH' A
#
# COMPACT_ATOMS: atom_id res chain seq x y z
N MET A 1 -14.01 12.08 -9.79
CA MET A 1 -12.91 11.11 -10.00
C MET A 1 -11.79 11.13 -8.94
N ALA A 2 -11.49 12.23 -8.23
CA ALA A 2 -10.40 12.24 -7.22
C ALA A 2 -10.77 11.67 -5.83
N LYS A 3 -12.04 11.75 -5.42
CA LYS A 3 -12.52 11.23 -4.13
C LYS A 3 -12.50 9.69 -4.09
N ASP A 4 -12.83 9.07 -5.22
CA ASP A 4 -12.82 7.61 -5.38
C ASP A 4 -11.40 7.03 -5.32
N GLN A 5 -10.42 7.66 -5.97
CA GLN A 5 -9.02 7.20 -5.91
C GLN A 5 -8.40 7.36 -4.53
N LYS A 6 -8.68 8.47 -3.82
CA LYS A 6 -8.26 8.63 -2.41
C LYS A 6 -8.94 7.59 -1.50
N ALA A 7 -10.21 7.27 -1.75
CA ALA A 7 -10.92 6.22 -1.02
C ALA A 7 -10.34 4.83 -1.31
N LYS A 8 -9.95 4.56 -2.56
CA LYS A 8 -9.35 3.29 -2.99
C LYS A 8 -7.97 3.06 -2.36
N GLY A 9 -7.10 4.07 -2.37
CA GLY A 9 -5.79 3.99 -1.71
C GLY A 9 -5.90 3.81 -0.19
N LYS A 10 -6.86 4.50 0.45
CA LYS A 10 -7.14 4.28 1.88
C LYS A 10 -7.72 2.89 2.16
N LYS A 11 -8.59 2.37 1.29
CA LYS A 11 -9.12 0.99 1.39
C LYS A 11 -8.01 -0.04 1.25
N GLU A 12 -7.09 0.13 0.31
CA GLU A 12 -5.95 -0.78 0.13
C GLU A 12 -4.99 -0.74 1.31
N GLN A 13 -4.70 0.45 1.86
CA GLN A 13 -3.92 0.56 3.10
C GLN A 13 -4.62 -0.11 4.28
N ALA A 14 -5.93 0.11 4.46
CA ALA A 14 -6.70 -0.52 5.53
C ALA A 14 -6.71 -2.04 5.38
N LYS A 15 -6.87 -2.56 4.15
CA LYS A 15 -6.83 -3.99 3.84
C LYS A 15 -5.43 -4.57 4.07
N GLY A 16 -4.37 -3.85 3.71
CA GLY A 16 -2.98 -4.23 3.96
C GLY A 16 -2.67 -4.32 5.46
N LYS A 17 -3.05 -3.30 6.23
CA LYS A 17 -2.94 -3.32 7.69
C LYS A 17 -3.76 -4.44 8.32
N ALA A 18 -4.98 -4.67 7.86
CA ALA A 18 -5.80 -5.79 8.33
C ALA A 18 -5.13 -7.14 8.03
N ARG A 19 -4.51 -7.31 6.86
CA ARG A 19 -3.74 -8.51 6.51
C ARG A 19 -2.47 -8.68 7.33
N GLU A 20 -1.77 -7.59 7.64
CA GLU A 20 -0.60 -7.63 8.54
C GLU A 20 -1.03 -8.04 9.95
N THR A 21 -2.14 -7.48 10.43
CA THR A 21 -2.65 -7.74 11.78
C THR A 21 -3.19 -9.16 11.91
N MET A 22 -3.99 -9.62 10.94
CA MET A 22 -4.45 -11.01 10.86
C MET A 22 -3.28 -11.99 10.65
N GLY A 23 -2.30 -11.63 9.81
CA GLY A 23 -1.11 -12.44 9.59
C GLY A 23 -0.29 -12.63 10.86
N ARG A 24 -0.12 -11.56 11.66
CA ARG A 24 0.49 -11.66 13.00
C ARG A 24 -0.36 -12.45 13.98
N ALA A 25 -1.68 -12.22 14.00
CA ALA A 25 -2.59 -12.88 14.93
C ALA A 25 -2.70 -14.40 14.70
N VAL A 26 -2.64 -14.84 13.45
CA VAL A 26 -2.69 -16.27 13.06
C VAL A 26 -1.28 -16.89 12.99
N GLY A 27 -0.22 -16.13 13.27
CA GLY A 27 1.18 -16.61 13.20
C GLY A 27 1.66 -16.92 11.77
N ASN A 28 1.01 -16.34 10.76
CA ASN A 28 1.37 -16.53 9.36
C ASN A 28 2.33 -15.41 8.90
N GLU A 29 3.62 -15.65 9.10
CA GLU A 29 4.71 -14.75 8.72
C GLU A 29 4.73 -14.45 7.21
N SER A 30 4.35 -15.41 6.37
CA SER A 30 4.28 -15.23 4.91
C SER A 30 3.23 -14.19 4.50
N MET A 31 2.10 -14.15 5.20
CA MET A 31 1.03 -13.18 4.94
C MET A 31 1.44 -11.76 5.38
N THR A 32 2.15 -11.66 6.50
CA THR A 32 2.73 -10.41 7.02
C THR A 32 3.81 -9.87 6.08
N ALA A 33 4.72 -10.74 5.63
CA ALA A 33 5.80 -10.39 4.71
C ALA A 33 5.26 -9.92 3.34
N LYS A 34 4.24 -10.61 2.80
CA LYS A 34 3.55 -10.17 1.57
C LYS A 34 2.91 -8.79 1.73
N GLY A 35 2.20 -8.55 2.84
CA GLY A 35 1.57 -7.26 3.12
C GLY A 35 2.57 -6.11 3.17
N LYS A 36 3.69 -6.30 3.88
CA LYS A 36 4.78 -5.31 3.93
C LYS A 36 5.45 -5.08 2.58
N GLY A 37 5.68 -6.16 1.82
CA GLY A 37 6.27 -6.07 0.48
C GLY A 37 5.37 -5.30 -0.51
N GLU A 38 4.06 -5.53 -0.46
CA GLU A 38 3.09 -4.77 -1.27
C GLU A 38 3.01 -3.30 -0.85
N GLN A 39 3.06 -2.98 0.45
CA GLN A 39 3.13 -1.59 0.91
C GLN A 39 4.40 -0.89 0.41
N ALA A 40 5.57 -1.51 0.58
CA ALA A 40 6.83 -0.92 0.14
C ALA A 40 6.85 -0.69 -1.38
N LYS A 41 6.30 -1.63 -2.16
CA LYS A 41 6.17 -1.50 -3.61
C LYS A 41 5.17 -0.39 -4.00
N GLY A 42 4.08 -0.25 -3.26
CA GLY A 42 3.08 0.80 -3.45
C GLY A 42 3.66 2.20 -3.16
N ASP A 43 4.33 2.37 -2.02
CA ASP A 43 5.03 3.60 -1.65
C ASP A 43 6.10 3.96 -2.68
N ALA A 44 6.91 2.98 -3.12
CA ALA A 44 7.91 3.20 -4.15
C ALA A 44 7.28 3.63 -5.50
N ARG A 45 6.15 3.05 -5.89
CA ARG A 45 5.41 3.48 -7.09
C ARG A 45 4.90 4.90 -6.95
N GLN A 46 4.30 5.22 -5.81
CA GLN A 46 3.71 6.53 -5.56
C GLN A 46 4.79 7.62 -5.51
N ALA A 47 5.94 7.31 -4.90
CA ALA A 47 7.10 8.18 -4.90
C ALA A 47 7.63 8.39 -6.33
N LYS A 48 7.81 7.32 -7.12
CA LYS A 48 8.24 7.43 -8.53
C LYS A 48 7.26 8.24 -9.39
N GLU A 49 5.95 8.05 -9.21
CA GLU A 49 4.94 8.85 -9.91
C GLU A 49 5.02 10.32 -9.52
N LYS A 50 5.08 10.62 -8.20
CA LYS A 50 5.25 12.01 -7.73
C LYS A 50 6.52 12.65 -8.28
N THR A 51 7.65 11.94 -8.28
CA THR A 51 8.90 12.44 -8.85
C THR A 51 8.74 12.70 -10.35
N LYS A 52 8.13 11.78 -11.11
CA LYS A 52 7.86 12.01 -12.53
C LYS A 52 6.95 13.22 -12.78
N ASP A 53 5.92 13.40 -11.97
CA ASP A 53 4.98 14.52 -12.08
C ASP A 53 5.69 15.86 -11.84
N VAL A 54 6.55 15.91 -10.81
CA VAL A 54 7.36 17.10 -10.48
C VAL A 54 8.42 17.40 -11.55
N PHE A 55 9.05 16.37 -12.13
CA PHE A 55 10.06 16.53 -13.19
C PHE A 55 9.48 16.77 -14.59
N LYS A 56 8.16 16.61 -14.77
CA LYS A 56 7.47 16.85 -16.04
C LYS A 56 6.85 18.25 -16.11
N HIS A 57 7.23 19.16 -15.21
CA HIS A 57 6.90 20.59 -15.30
C HIS A 57 7.90 21.32 -16.21
#